data_AF-U2APG0-F1
#
_entry.id   AF-U2APG0-F1
#
_cell.length_a   1.000
_cell.length_b   1.000
_cell.length_c   1.000
_cell.angle_alpha   90.00
_cell.angle_beta   90.00
_cell.angle_gamma   90.00
#
_symmetry.space_group_name_H-M   'P 1'
#
loop_
_entity.id
_entity.type
_entity.pdbx_description
1 polymer ?
#
loop_
_entity_poly.entity_id
_entity_poly.type
_entity_poly.pdbx_seq_one_letter_code
_entity_poly.pdbx_strand_id
1 'polypeptide(L)'
;EKRTVKSEKRSGKPSENLELGYVGEDRIVKPSEYMELGYVGEEQNTAPPQDSSSVFSPSGERETLLSFTRATLPTFTPASFHEVYYDQLTQFAYGHIKKLMITMPPQHGKSEGATRRLPAFILGHQPDKRIAIVSYNAIKARKFNRELQRIIDDDTYHKLFPQTLLAGQTPANPSATTTKSRNYARNADECEIVGYQGSFKTIGVGGSLTGEPVDVLIMDDLYKDAAAAWSPLIRQNIADWYDTVASTRLH
;
A
#
# COMPACT_ATOMS: atom_id res chain seq x y z
N GLU A 1 32.53 30.63 53.52
CA GLU A 1 31.20 30.49 54.13
C GLU A 1 30.81 29.00 54.10
N LYS A 2 30.77 28.33 55.26
CA LYS A 2 30.37 26.91 55.36
C LYS A 2 28.90 26.84 55.76
N ARG A 3 28.05 26.11 55.04
CA ARG A 3 26.76 25.62 55.55
C ARG A 3 26.53 24.16 55.19
N THR A 4 26.29 23.40 56.25
CA THR A 4 26.01 21.97 56.28
C THR A 4 24.49 21.74 56.22
N VAL A 5 24.13 20.73 55.42
CA VAL A 5 22.92 19.87 55.34
C VAL A 5 21.82 20.04 56.40
N LYS A 6 20.55 20.02 55.96
CA LYS A 6 19.47 19.29 56.65
C LYS A 6 18.47 18.67 55.66
N SER A 7 18.35 17.35 55.77
CA SER A 7 17.32 16.49 55.21
C SER A 7 16.05 16.49 56.07
N GLU A 8 14.87 16.49 55.46
CA GLU A 8 13.63 16.08 56.13
C GLU A 8 12.93 14.96 55.34
N LYS A 9 12.68 13.85 56.04
CA LYS A 9 11.87 12.69 55.67
C LYS A 9 10.70 12.62 56.64
N ARG A 10 9.45 12.54 56.14
CA ARG A 10 8.28 11.81 56.71
C ARG A 10 7.33 11.51 55.54
N SER A 11 7.05 10.28 55.11
CA SER A 11 6.40 9.10 55.74
C SER A 11 4.87 9.13 55.72
N GLY A 12 4.24 8.30 54.86
CA GLY A 12 2.84 7.85 54.92
C GLY A 12 2.29 7.38 53.56
N LYS A 13 1.93 6.09 53.42
CA LYS A 13 1.49 5.37 52.18
C LYS A 13 -0.08 5.27 52.06
N PRO A 14 -0.71 4.36 51.25
CA PRO A 14 -1.08 4.51 49.83
C PRO A 14 -2.54 4.08 49.48
N SER A 15 -3.13 4.58 48.38
CA SER A 15 -4.25 3.99 47.59
C SER A 15 -4.67 5.05 46.57
N GLU A 16 -4.98 4.84 45.29
CA GLU A 16 -5.61 3.71 44.61
C GLU A 16 -5.42 3.91 43.08
N ASN A 17 -4.95 2.85 42.41
CA ASN A 17 -5.23 2.36 41.05
C ASN A 17 -5.61 3.34 39.90
N LEU A 18 -4.71 3.45 38.92
CA LEU A 18 -5.08 3.37 37.50
C LEU A 18 -3.96 2.66 36.72
N GLU A 19 -4.22 1.44 36.27
CA GLU A 19 -3.32 0.63 35.47
C GLU A 19 -3.14 1.23 34.07
N LEU A 20 -1.94 1.70 33.77
CA LEU A 20 -1.43 1.85 32.41
C LEU A 20 -0.33 0.81 32.24
N GLY A 21 -0.69 -0.33 31.66
CA GLY A 21 0.25 -1.42 31.37
C GLY A 21 1.25 -1.02 30.29
N TYR A 22 2.39 -0.50 30.72
CA TYR A 22 3.66 -0.66 30.02
C TYR A 22 4.28 -1.97 30.50
N VAL A 23 4.46 -2.94 29.60
CA VAL A 23 5.37 -4.06 29.82
C VAL A 23 6.49 -3.93 28.79
N GLY A 24 7.56 -3.26 29.20
CA GLY A 24 8.88 -3.50 28.64
C GLY A 24 9.47 -4.71 29.35
N GLU A 25 9.63 -5.82 28.64
CA GLU A 25 10.67 -6.78 28.99
C GLU A 25 11.91 -6.43 28.17
N ASP A 26 12.96 -5.97 28.85
CA ASP A 26 14.32 -6.01 28.34
C ASP A 26 14.72 -7.48 28.15
N ARG A 27 14.69 -7.97 26.91
CA ARG A 27 15.43 -9.17 26.51
C ARG A 27 16.48 -8.79 25.48
N ILE A 28 17.74 -8.84 25.91
CA ILE A 28 18.88 -8.93 25.01
C ILE A 28 18.80 -10.30 24.33
N VAL A 29 18.35 -10.35 23.07
CA VAL A 29 18.30 -11.56 22.24
C VAL A 29 19.28 -11.42 21.09
N LYS A 30 20.11 -12.45 20.89
CA LYS A 30 21.09 -12.57 19.78
C LYS A 30 20.36 -12.61 18.43
N PRO A 31 20.97 -12.10 17.33
CA PRO A 31 20.29 -11.98 16.05
C PRO A 31 20.30 -13.30 15.27
N SER A 32 19.31 -14.14 15.49
CA SER A 32 18.87 -15.17 14.54
C SER A 32 17.52 -15.71 14.99
N GLU A 33 16.56 -15.80 14.07
CA GLU A 33 15.19 -16.36 14.23
C GLU A 33 14.12 -15.41 14.79
N TYR A 34 13.36 -14.74 13.91
CA TYR A 34 11.93 -14.46 14.08
C TYR A 34 11.27 -14.23 12.71
N MET A 35 10.44 -15.19 12.27
CA MET A 35 9.35 -14.96 11.31
C MET A 35 8.13 -15.71 11.87
N GLU A 36 7.25 -14.99 12.54
CA GLU A 36 5.94 -15.49 12.97
C GLU A 36 4.88 -14.58 12.34
N LEU A 37 4.33 -15.01 11.21
CA LEU A 37 3.18 -14.38 10.56
C LEU A 37 1.93 -15.05 11.11
N GLY A 38 1.28 -14.43 12.09
CA GLY A 38 0.00 -14.92 12.61
C GLY A 38 -1.14 -14.68 11.61
N TYR A 39 -1.62 -15.76 11.00
CA TYR A 39 -2.90 -15.82 10.29
C TYR A 39 -3.92 -16.62 11.13
N VAL A 40 -5.13 -16.07 11.31
CA VAL A 40 -6.27 -16.80 11.86
C VAL A 40 -7.41 -16.69 10.84
N GLY A 41 -7.69 -17.78 10.13
CA GLY A 41 -8.80 -17.89 9.18
C GLY A 41 -9.07 -19.35 8.86
N GLU A 42 -10.30 -19.80 9.09
CA GLU A 42 -10.76 -21.18 8.87
C GLU A 42 -11.02 -21.44 7.37
N GLU A 43 -10.50 -22.56 6.86
CA GLU A 43 -10.70 -23.02 5.49
C GLU A 43 -12.11 -23.62 5.30
N GLN A 44 -12.85 -23.15 4.29
CA GLN A 44 -13.90 -23.96 3.65
C GLN A 44 -13.79 -23.84 2.13
N ASN A 45 -13.69 -25.00 1.49
CA ASN A 45 -13.26 -25.20 0.12
C ASN A 45 -14.43 -25.78 -0.69
N THR A 46 -14.97 -25.04 -1.66
CA THR A 46 -15.84 -25.59 -2.72
C THR A 46 -15.80 -24.72 -3.98
N ALA A 47 -15.38 -25.29 -5.10
CA ALA A 47 -15.36 -24.65 -6.42
C ALA A 47 -16.68 -24.91 -7.21
N PRO A 48 -17.24 -23.90 -7.92
CA PRO A 48 -18.30 -24.11 -8.91
C PRO A 48 -17.79 -24.05 -10.38
N PRO A 49 -18.60 -24.52 -11.35
CA PRO A 49 -18.13 -24.95 -12.66
C PRO A 49 -18.00 -23.80 -13.68
N GLN A 50 -17.13 -24.05 -14.67
CA GLN A 50 -16.71 -23.16 -15.76
C GLN A 50 -17.78 -23.07 -16.86
N ASP A 51 -18.10 -21.85 -17.31
CA ASP A 51 -18.85 -21.61 -18.55
C ASP A 51 -17.98 -20.79 -19.54
N SER A 52 -17.96 -21.26 -20.78
CA SER A 52 -16.97 -20.95 -21.79
C SER A 52 -17.53 -20.01 -22.86
N SER A 53 -17.21 -18.72 -22.77
CA SER A 53 -17.22 -17.80 -23.91
C SER A 53 -16.48 -16.49 -23.63
N SER A 54 -15.14 -16.50 -23.58
CA SER A 54 -14.35 -15.26 -23.68
C SER A 54 -13.30 -15.39 -24.78
N VAL A 55 -13.21 -14.36 -25.64
CA VAL A 55 -12.28 -14.27 -26.79
C VAL A 55 -10.84 -13.92 -26.33
N PHE A 56 -10.54 -14.13 -25.05
CA PHE A 56 -9.24 -13.82 -24.46
C PHE A 56 -8.80 -15.03 -23.64
N SER A 57 -7.66 -15.62 -24.00
CA SER A 57 -7.06 -16.70 -23.23
C SER A 57 -6.95 -16.27 -21.77
N PRO A 58 -7.43 -17.06 -20.79
CA PRO A 58 -7.10 -16.83 -19.40
C PRO A 58 -5.60 -17.07 -19.25
N SER A 59 -4.78 -16.03 -19.41
CA SER A 59 -3.38 -16.13 -19.05
C SER A 59 -3.34 -16.09 -17.52
N GLY A 60 -2.78 -17.14 -16.90
CA GLY A 60 -2.56 -17.19 -15.44
C GLY A 60 -1.71 -16.02 -14.91
N GLU A 61 -1.15 -15.21 -15.81
CA GLU A 61 -0.48 -13.94 -15.57
C GLU A 61 -1.38 -12.89 -14.90
N ARG A 62 -2.70 -12.94 -15.08
CA ARG A 62 -3.65 -11.99 -14.45
C ARG A 62 -4.21 -12.49 -13.11
N GLU A 63 -4.06 -13.78 -12.82
CA GLU A 63 -4.74 -14.43 -11.68
C GLU A 63 -4.13 -14.10 -10.32
N THR A 64 -2.83 -13.79 -10.27
CA THR A 64 -2.19 -13.40 -9.01
C THR A 64 -1.27 -12.22 -9.24
N LEU A 65 -1.04 -11.44 -8.18
CA LEU A 65 -0.10 -10.34 -8.24
C LEU A 65 1.32 -10.84 -8.57
N LEU A 66 1.67 -12.04 -8.12
CA LEU A 66 2.98 -12.63 -8.41
C LEU A 66 3.13 -12.97 -9.89
N SER A 67 2.13 -13.64 -10.47
CA SER A 67 2.12 -13.98 -11.90
C SER A 67 2.18 -12.72 -12.75
N PHE A 68 1.41 -11.68 -12.39
CA PHE A 68 1.44 -10.37 -13.04
C PHE A 68 2.82 -9.73 -12.95
N THR A 69 3.46 -9.81 -11.78
CA THR A 69 4.79 -9.22 -11.55
C THR A 69 5.85 -9.95 -12.37
N ARG A 70 5.83 -11.28 -12.43
CA ARG A 70 6.75 -12.06 -13.28
C ARG A 70 6.59 -11.70 -14.76
N ALA A 71 5.35 -11.51 -15.23
CA ALA A 71 5.08 -11.14 -16.61
C ALA A 71 5.55 -9.71 -16.95
N THR A 72 5.28 -8.74 -16.07
CA THR A 72 5.57 -7.31 -16.30
C THR A 72 6.92 -6.84 -15.74
N LEU A 73 7.67 -7.73 -15.10
CA LEU A 73 9.04 -7.52 -14.65
C LEU A 73 9.85 -8.81 -14.83
N PRO A 74 10.29 -9.13 -16.06
CA PRO A 74 10.96 -10.40 -16.35
C PRO A 74 12.26 -10.64 -15.57
N THR A 75 12.87 -9.58 -15.05
CA THR A 75 14.09 -9.65 -14.22
C THR A 75 13.79 -10.01 -12.77
N PHE A 76 12.53 -10.04 -12.35
CA PHE A 76 12.14 -10.39 -10.99
C PHE A 76 12.20 -11.91 -10.77
N THR A 77 13.11 -12.32 -9.90
CA THR A 77 13.23 -13.71 -9.45
C THR A 77 12.76 -13.82 -8.00
N PRO A 78 11.56 -14.35 -7.74
CA PRO A 78 11.03 -14.45 -6.38
C PRO A 78 11.76 -15.51 -5.57
N ALA A 79 12.22 -15.12 -4.39
CA ALA A 79 12.53 -16.04 -3.29
C ALA A 79 11.25 -16.59 -2.62
N SER A 80 11.37 -17.65 -1.81
CA SER A 80 10.25 -18.31 -1.14
C SER A 80 9.34 -17.38 -0.34
N PHE A 81 9.90 -16.38 0.35
CA PHE A 81 9.10 -15.41 1.11
C PHE A 81 8.24 -14.51 0.21
N HIS A 82 8.63 -14.31 -1.06
CA HIS A 82 7.83 -13.53 -1.99
C HIS A 82 6.53 -14.25 -2.35
N GLU A 83 6.51 -15.59 -2.38
CA GLU A 83 5.30 -16.35 -2.67
C GLU A 83 4.21 -16.02 -1.63
N VAL A 84 4.54 -16.10 -0.34
CA VAL A 84 3.63 -15.73 0.75
C VAL A 84 3.28 -14.24 0.70
N TYR A 85 4.28 -13.37 0.55
CA TYR A 85 4.07 -11.93 0.51
C TYR A 85 3.13 -11.48 -0.62
N TYR A 86 3.33 -11.98 -1.84
CA TYR A 86 2.49 -11.62 -2.99
C TYR A 86 1.12 -12.28 -2.94
N ASP A 87 0.98 -13.45 -2.33
CA ASP A 87 -0.33 -14.04 -2.07
C ASP A 87 -1.17 -13.12 -1.18
N GLN A 88 -0.61 -12.63 -0.07
CA GLN A 88 -1.34 -11.71 0.82
C GLN A 88 -1.73 -10.39 0.14
N LEU A 89 -0.88 -9.86 -0.73
CA LEU A 89 -1.22 -8.72 -1.57
C LEU A 89 -2.33 -9.05 -2.58
N THR A 90 -2.37 -10.27 -3.10
CA THR A 90 -3.42 -10.74 -4.01
C THR A 90 -4.76 -10.84 -3.28
N GLN A 91 -4.78 -11.43 -2.08
CA GLN A 91 -5.96 -11.49 -1.21
C GLN A 91 -6.47 -10.09 -0.85
N PHE A 92 -5.57 -9.14 -0.62
CA PHE A 92 -5.93 -7.72 -0.43
C PHE A 92 -6.50 -7.09 -1.71
N ALA A 93 -5.91 -7.33 -2.88
CA ALA A 93 -6.40 -6.81 -4.16
C ALA A 93 -7.83 -7.30 -4.48
N TYR A 94 -8.14 -8.54 -4.13
CA TYR A 94 -9.48 -9.11 -4.26
C TYR A 94 -10.44 -8.73 -3.13
N GLY A 95 -9.95 -8.01 -2.13
CA GLY A 95 -10.76 -7.50 -1.02
C GLY A 95 -11.14 -8.56 0.00
N HIS A 96 -10.51 -9.73 -0.02
CA HIS A 96 -10.60 -10.73 1.05
C HIS A 96 -9.93 -10.20 2.33
N ILE A 97 -8.84 -9.44 2.18
CA ILE A 97 -8.21 -8.69 3.27
C ILE A 97 -8.59 -7.21 3.12
N LYS A 98 -9.18 -6.62 4.16
CA LYS A 98 -9.58 -5.18 4.16
C LYS A 98 -8.50 -4.24 4.68
N LYS A 99 -7.67 -4.71 5.62
CA LYS A 99 -6.56 -3.96 6.23
C LYS A 99 -5.37 -4.88 6.34
N LEU A 100 -4.25 -4.50 5.74
CA LEU A 100 -3.03 -5.29 5.68
C LEU A 100 -1.86 -4.45 6.16
N MET A 101 -1.09 -4.97 7.12
CA MET A 101 0.17 -4.38 7.57
C MET A 101 1.29 -5.36 7.28
N ILE A 102 2.34 -4.88 6.61
CA ILE A 102 3.46 -5.71 6.16
C ILE A 102 4.75 -5.15 6.76
N THR A 103 5.45 -5.98 7.54
CA THR A 103 6.74 -5.63 8.14
C THR A 103 7.81 -6.49 7.50
N MET A 104 8.71 -5.86 6.74
CA MET A 104 9.82 -6.54 6.05
C MET A 104 11.09 -5.71 6.14
N PRO A 105 12.28 -6.34 6.17
CA PRO A 105 13.54 -5.60 6.18
C PRO A 105 13.75 -4.77 4.90
N PRO A 106 14.61 -3.74 4.93
CA PRO A 106 14.96 -2.95 3.75
C PRO A 106 15.47 -3.83 2.60
N GLN A 107 15.26 -3.39 1.36
CA GLN A 107 15.75 -4.06 0.14
C GLN A 107 15.14 -5.45 -0.20
N HIS A 108 14.06 -5.85 0.46
CA HIS A 108 13.36 -7.13 0.20
C HIS A 108 12.17 -7.01 -0.76
N GLY A 109 12.20 -6.06 -1.71
CA GLY A 109 11.14 -5.92 -2.72
C GLY A 109 9.78 -5.44 -2.21
N LYS A 110 9.65 -5.03 -0.93
CA LYS A 110 8.38 -4.58 -0.34
C LYS A 110 7.68 -3.49 -1.17
N SER A 111 8.37 -2.39 -1.48
CA SER A 111 7.76 -1.31 -2.27
C SER A 111 7.50 -1.70 -3.73
N GLU A 112 8.22 -2.71 -4.26
CA GLU A 112 7.93 -3.23 -5.60
C GLU A 112 6.56 -3.89 -5.63
N GLY A 113 6.30 -4.83 -4.72
CA GLY A 113 5.00 -5.50 -4.62
C GLY A 113 3.87 -4.56 -4.21
N ALA A 114 3.94 -3.98 -3.01
CA ALA A 114 2.81 -3.30 -2.38
C ALA A 114 2.54 -1.89 -2.93
N THR A 115 3.56 -1.20 -3.46
CA THR A 115 3.45 0.22 -3.83
C THR A 115 3.47 0.46 -5.33
N ARG A 116 4.10 -0.44 -6.12
CA ARG A 116 4.15 -0.32 -7.59
C ARG A 116 3.24 -1.31 -8.27
N ARG A 117 3.43 -2.61 -8.03
CA ARG A 117 2.73 -3.67 -8.75
C ARG A 117 1.28 -3.80 -8.32
N LEU A 118 1.01 -3.75 -7.01
CA LEU A 118 -0.34 -3.87 -6.45
C LEU A 118 -1.31 -2.85 -7.04
N PRO A 119 -1.05 -1.52 -7.04
CA PRO A 119 -2.01 -0.57 -7.60
C PRO A 119 -2.21 -0.75 -9.11
N ALA A 120 -1.16 -1.09 -9.87
CA ALA A 120 -1.28 -1.42 -11.29
C ALA A 120 -2.21 -2.63 -11.49
N PHE A 121 -2.01 -3.69 -10.71
CA PHE A 121 -2.81 -4.91 -10.77
C PHE A 121 -4.27 -4.68 -10.40
N ILE A 122 -4.54 -3.87 -9.36
CA ILE A 122 -5.90 -3.49 -8.96
C ILE A 122 -6.57 -2.71 -10.10
N LEU A 123 -5.93 -1.68 -10.65
CA LEU A 123 -6.49 -0.89 -11.74
C LEU A 123 -6.71 -1.72 -13.01
N GLY A 124 -5.82 -2.68 -13.28
CA GLY A 124 -5.96 -3.64 -14.38
C GLY A 124 -7.24 -4.49 -14.28
N HIS A 125 -7.64 -4.88 -13.06
CA HIS A 125 -8.86 -5.66 -12.84
C HIS A 125 -10.10 -4.79 -12.62
N GLN A 126 -9.93 -3.66 -11.95
CA GLN A 126 -10.99 -2.78 -11.47
C GLN A 126 -10.64 -1.32 -11.83
N PRO A 127 -10.78 -0.94 -13.11
CA PRO A 127 -10.37 0.37 -13.60
C PRO A 127 -11.19 1.55 -13.03
N ASP A 128 -12.28 1.29 -12.32
CA ASP A 128 -13.05 2.29 -11.58
C ASP A 128 -12.52 2.59 -10.17
N LYS A 129 -11.54 1.82 -9.66
CA LYS A 129 -11.00 2.00 -8.32
C LYS A 129 -10.18 3.29 -8.20
N ARG A 130 -10.38 4.00 -7.09
CA ARG A 130 -9.60 5.19 -6.71
C ARG A 130 -8.56 4.82 -5.66
N ILE A 131 -7.29 4.91 -6.03
CA ILE A 131 -6.16 4.51 -5.20
C ILE A 131 -5.39 5.74 -4.71
N ALA A 132 -5.11 5.81 -3.41
CA ALA A 132 -4.19 6.80 -2.85
C ALA A 132 -2.92 6.13 -2.35
N ILE A 133 -1.76 6.65 -2.74
CA ILE A 133 -0.44 6.19 -2.31
C ILE A 133 0.21 7.30 -1.48
N VAL A 134 0.59 6.98 -0.25
CA VAL A 134 1.17 7.90 0.72
C VAL A 134 2.61 7.50 1.01
N SER A 135 3.50 8.49 1.02
CA SER A 135 4.88 8.31 1.49
C SER A 135 5.33 9.47 2.36
N TYR A 136 6.45 9.33 3.10
CA TYR A 136 6.90 10.35 4.05
C TYR A 136 7.09 11.76 3.45
N ASN A 137 7.31 11.87 2.14
CA ASN A 137 7.37 13.16 1.45
C ASN A 137 6.82 13.11 0.01
N ALA A 138 6.52 14.30 -0.52
CA ALA A 138 5.98 14.46 -1.87
C ALA A 138 6.95 14.02 -2.98
N ILE A 139 8.27 14.16 -2.78
CA ILE A 139 9.28 13.78 -3.78
C ILE A 139 9.24 12.27 -4.03
N LYS A 140 9.17 11.47 -2.96
CA LYS A 140 9.09 10.01 -3.04
C LYS A 140 7.72 9.56 -3.54
N ALA A 141 6.63 10.20 -3.10
CA ALA A 141 5.30 9.95 -3.64
C ALA A 141 5.24 10.14 -5.16
N ARG A 142 5.76 11.26 -5.68
CA ARG A 142 5.87 11.52 -7.13
C ARG A 142 6.76 10.52 -7.87
N LYS A 143 7.75 9.94 -7.19
CA LYS A 143 8.56 8.86 -7.77
C LYS A 143 7.71 7.61 -7.98
N PHE A 144 6.92 7.20 -6.99
CA PHE A 144 5.98 6.09 -7.15
C PHE A 144 4.97 6.35 -8.26
N ASN A 145 4.47 7.59 -8.39
CA ASN A 145 3.58 7.97 -9.48
C ASN A 145 4.20 7.69 -10.85
N ARG A 146 5.43 8.20 -11.10
CA ARG A 146 6.14 7.95 -12.36
C ARG A 146 6.41 6.47 -12.62
N GLU A 147 6.75 5.72 -11.58
CA GLU A 147 7.01 4.27 -11.71
C GLU A 147 5.72 3.50 -12.05
N LEU A 148 4.59 3.86 -11.44
CA LEU A 148 3.29 3.28 -11.75
C LEU A 148 2.82 3.65 -13.17
N GLN A 149 2.97 4.91 -13.59
CA GLN A 149 2.71 5.31 -14.98
C GLN A 149 3.49 4.45 -15.98
N ARG A 150 4.78 4.22 -15.73
CA ARG A 150 5.63 3.37 -16.59
C ARG A 150 5.14 1.92 -16.68
N ILE A 151 4.62 1.37 -15.58
CA ILE A 151 4.04 0.02 -15.60
C ILE A 151 2.79 0.01 -16.48
N ILE A 152 1.90 0.98 -16.32
CA ILE A 152 0.64 1.06 -17.09
C ILE A 152 0.89 1.44 -18.56
N ASP A 153 1.95 2.19 -18.86
CA ASP A 153 2.37 2.51 -20.24
C ASP A 153 3.01 1.33 -20.97
N ASP A 154 3.44 0.27 -20.28
CA ASP A 154 4.16 -0.84 -20.89
C ASP A 154 3.26 -1.70 -21.80
N ASP A 155 3.75 -2.08 -22.97
CA ASP A 155 3.01 -2.93 -23.93
C ASP A 155 2.60 -4.27 -23.32
N THR A 156 3.39 -4.82 -22.40
CA THR A 156 3.08 -6.07 -21.69
C THR A 156 1.88 -5.87 -20.76
N TYR A 157 1.82 -4.73 -20.07
CA TYR A 157 0.66 -4.38 -19.26
C TYR A 157 -0.58 -4.21 -20.14
N HIS A 158 -0.48 -3.52 -21.29
CA HIS A 158 -1.60 -3.35 -22.23
C HIS A 158 -2.12 -4.66 -22.79
N LYS A 159 -1.26 -5.65 -23.05
CA LYS A 159 -1.69 -6.99 -23.46
C LYS A 159 -2.49 -7.70 -22.36
N LEU A 160 -2.18 -7.41 -21.10
CA LEU A 160 -2.89 -7.97 -19.94
C LEU A 160 -4.17 -7.19 -19.61
N PHE A 161 -4.19 -5.87 -19.76
CA PHE A 161 -5.32 -5.04 -19.36
C PHE A 161 -5.63 -3.98 -20.43
N PRO A 162 -6.10 -4.39 -21.63
CA PRO A 162 -6.27 -3.49 -22.78
C PRO A 162 -7.28 -2.36 -22.56
N GLN A 163 -8.12 -2.49 -21.53
CA GLN A 163 -9.10 -1.49 -21.13
C GLN A 163 -8.54 -0.42 -20.18
N THR A 164 -7.40 -0.65 -19.54
CA THR A 164 -6.84 0.26 -18.53
C THR A 164 -5.81 1.17 -19.16
N LEU A 165 -6.25 2.38 -19.53
CA LEU A 165 -5.43 3.33 -20.26
C LEU A 165 -5.25 4.64 -19.48
N LEU A 166 -4.08 5.26 -19.65
CA LEU A 166 -3.82 6.63 -19.18
C LEU A 166 -4.02 7.64 -20.30
N ALA A 167 -4.22 8.91 -19.92
CA ALA A 167 -4.33 10.00 -20.89
C ALA A 167 -3.12 10.02 -21.86
N GLY A 168 -3.39 10.18 -23.15
CA GLY A 168 -2.37 10.17 -24.21
C GLY A 168 -2.03 8.79 -24.77
N GLN A 169 -2.59 7.70 -24.23
CA GLN A 169 -2.52 6.38 -24.85
C GLN A 169 -3.67 6.17 -25.84
N THR A 170 -3.39 5.49 -26.95
CA THR A 170 -4.40 5.07 -27.93
C THR A 170 -4.67 3.59 -27.72
N PRO A 171 -5.95 3.15 -27.64
CA PRO A 171 -6.26 1.73 -27.61
C PRO A 171 -5.66 1.02 -28.82
N ALA A 172 -5.12 -0.19 -28.64
CA ALA A 172 -4.62 -1.00 -29.75
C ALA A 172 -5.70 -1.34 -30.80
N ASN A 173 -6.99 -1.21 -30.45
CA ASN A 173 -8.13 -1.34 -31.36
C ASN A 173 -8.93 -0.03 -31.43
N PRO A 174 -8.82 0.75 -32.54
CA PRO A 174 -9.45 2.07 -32.66
C PRO A 174 -10.99 2.04 -32.88
N SER A 175 -11.62 0.85 -32.84
CA SER A 175 -13.07 0.71 -33.05
C SER A 175 -13.92 1.06 -31.83
N ALA A 176 -13.30 1.30 -30.66
CA ALA A 176 -13.99 1.85 -29.50
C ALA A 176 -14.13 3.36 -29.71
N THR A 177 -15.33 3.79 -30.10
CA THR A 177 -15.74 5.19 -30.15
C THR A 177 -15.40 5.87 -28.82
N THR A 178 -14.34 6.67 -28.82
CA THR A 178 -13.95 7.50 -27.67
C THR A 178 -15.03 8.55 -27.46
N THR A 179 -16.00 8.22 -26.61
CA THR A 179 -17.02 9.15 -26.11
C THR A 179 -16.31 10.39 -25.58
N LYS A 180 -16.57 11.55 -26.21
CA LYS A 180 -16.18 12.93 -25.85
C LYS A 180 -14.95 13.06 -24.94
N SER A 181 -13.85 13.56 -25.50
CA SER A 181 -12.61 13.99 -24.82
C SER A 181 -12.88 14.72 -23.49
N ARG A 182 -12.99 13.96 -22.41
CA ARG A 182 -12.79 14.46 -21.05
C ARG A 182 -11.27 14.63 -20.92
N ASN A 183 -10.81 15.78 -20.44
CA ASN A 183 -9.40 15.98 -20.16
C ASN A 183 -9.05 15.14 -18.92
N TYR A 184 -8.66 13.89 -19.13
CA TYR A 184 -8.22 13.00 -18.06
C TYR A 184 -6.92 13.52 -17.45
N ALA A 185 -6.86 13.63 -16.13
CA ALA A 185 -5.67 14.07 -15.43
C ALA A 185 -4.53 13.07 -15.65
N ARG A 186 -3.34 13.60 -15.95
CA ARG A 186 -2.08 12.84 -15.96
C ARG A 186 -0.94 13.78 -15.63
N ASN A 187 -0.53 13.81 -14.37
CA ASN A 187 0.54 14.67 -13.88
C ASN A 187 1.37 13.93 -12.81
N ALA A 188 2.26 14.64 -12.12
CA ALA A 188 3.18 14.04 -11.15
C ALA A 188 2.48 13.57 -9.85
N ASP A 189 1.29 14.09 -9.57
CA ASP A 189 0.55 13.87 -8.32
C ASP A 189 -0.67 12.96 -8.54
N GLU A 190 -1.27 12.95 -9.73
CA GLU A 190 -2.52 12.24 -10.03
C GLU A 190 -2.62 11.80 -11.50
N CYS A 191 -3.24 10.64 -11.71
CA CYS A 191 -3.61 10.12 -13.02
C CYS A 191 -5.01 9.48 -12.96
N GLU A 192 -5.85 9.76 -13.96
CA GLU A 192 -7.17 9.15 -14.14
C GLU A 192 -7.13 8.04 -15.21
N ILE A 193 -7.97 7.01 -15.04
CA ILE A 193 -8.11 5.94 -16.03
C ILE A 193 -9.12 6.38 -17.10
N VAL A 194 -8.69 6.36 -18.36
CA VAL A 194 -9.49 6.82 -19.50
C VAL A 194 -10.72 5.93 -19.67
N GLY A 195 -11.90 6.54 -19.65
CA GLY A 195 -13.19 5.86 -19.81
C GLY A 195 -13.80 5.33 -18.51
N TYR A 196 -13.13 5.53 -17.36
CA TYR A 196 -13.56 5.03 -16.05
C TYR A 196 -13.55 6.13 -14.99
N GLN A 197 -14.09 5.82 -13.81
CA GLN A 197 -14.08 6.72 -12.65
C GLN A 197 -12.85 6.57 -11.76
N GLY A 198 -12.00 5.59 -12.06
CA GLY A 198 -10.83 5.26 -11.27
C GLY A 198 -9.65 6.18 -11.54
N SER A 199 -8.78 6.23 -10.56
CA SER A 199 -7.60 7.09 -10.55
C SER A 199 -6.56 6.55 -9.59
N PHE A 200 -5.32 7.01 -9.74
CA PHE A 200 -4.34 6.91 -8.68
C PHE A 200 -3.76 8.28 -8.36
N LYS A 201 -3.68 8.57 -7.06
CA LYS A 201 -3.11 9.80 -6.52
C LYS A 201 -1.95 9.45 -5.59
N THR A 202 -0.89 10.24 -5.64
CA THR A 202 0.28 10.07 -4.79
C THR A 202 0.51 11.31 -3.95
N ILE A 203 0.62 11.14 -2.63
CA ILE A 203 0.76 12.25 -1.69
C ILE A 203 1.90 12.03 -0.70
N GLY A 204 2.54 13.12 -0.30
CA GLY A 204 3.39 13.12 0.88
C GLY A 204 2.55 13.17 2.16
N VAL A 205 3.08 12.67 3.27
CA VAL A 205 2.54 12.92 4.62
C VAL A 205 2.36 14.43 4.81
N GLY A 206 1.20 14.83 5.35
CA GLY A 206 0.81 16.25 5.49
C GLY A 206 0.22 16.87 4.22
N GLY A 207 0.20 16.13 3.11
CA GLY A 207 -0.52 16.50 1.89
C GLY A 207 -2.03 16.40 2.07
N SER A 208 -2.76 17.16 1.25
CA SER A 208 -4.21 17.17 1.27
C SER A 208 -4.79 16.01 0.44
N LEU A 209 -5.60 15.17 1.07
CA LEU A 209 -6.47 14.20 0.40
C LEU A 209 -7.86 14.84 0.25
N THR A 210 -7.99 15.81 -0.65
CA THR A 210 -9.21 16.63 -0.82
C THR A 210 -10.18 16.03 -1.82
N GLY A 211 -11.48 16.09 -1.48
CA GLY A 211 -12.60 16.15 -2.43
C GLY A 211 -13.12 14.81 -2.97
N GLU A 212 -12.30 13.76 -3.02
CA GLU A 212 -12.69 12.50 -3.67
C GLU A 212 -12.58 11.27 -2.75
N PRO A 213 -13.56 10.34 -2.82
CA PRO A 213 -13.51 9.06 -2.13
C PRO A 213 -12.27 8.25 -2.54
N VAL A 214 -11.65 7.56 -1.58
CA VAL A 214 -10.55 6.61 -1.85
C VAL A 214 -11.02 5.20 -1.51
N ASP A 215 -10.91 4.29 -2.48
CA ASP A 215 -11.22 2.87 -2.30
C ASP A 215 -10.05 2.10 -1.67
N VAL A 216 -8.83 2.45 -2.05
CA VAL A 216 -7.61 1.74 -1.62
C VAL A 216 -6.55 2.75 -1.18
N LEU A 217 -6.12 2.65 0.07
CA LEU A 217 -5.04 3.47 0.62
C LEU A 217 -3.78 2.60 0.83
N ILE A 218 -2.69 2.97 0.16
CA ILE A 218 -1.37 2.36 0.31
C ILE A 218 -0.48 3.36 1.03
N MET A 219 0.10 2.95 2.16
CA MET A 219 1.02 3.77 2.94
C MET A 219 2.40 3.08 2.96
N ASP A 220 3.41 3.66 2.31
CA ASP A 220 4.75 3.08 2.24
C ASP A 220 5.85 4.05 2.67
N ASP A 221 6.71 3.54 3.55
CA ASP A 221 7.83 4.27 4.17
C ASP A 221 7.39 5.65 4.68
N LEU A 222 6.54 5.67 5.72
CA LEU A 222 6.02 6.90 6.33
C LEU A 222 7.05 7.71 7.10
N TYR A 223 8.20 7.10 7.40
CA TYR A 223 9.33 7.75 8.06
C TYR A 223 10.48 7.88 7.08
N LYS A 224 11.14 9.05 7.09
CA LYS A 224 12.32 9.32 6.26
C LYS A 224 13.50 8.43 6.64
N ASP A 225 13.72 8.28 7.94
CA ASP A 225 14.86 7.61 8.55
C ASP A 225 14.49 7.12 9.97
N ALA A 226 15.41 6.40 10.61
CA ALA A 226 15.21 5.86 11.95
C ALA A 226 14.99 6.96 13.01
N ALA A 227 15.66 8.10 12.88
CA ALA A 227 15.50 9.21 13.83
C ALA A 227 14.07 9.77 13.77
N ALA A 228 13.50 9.90 12.56
CA ALA A 228 12.11 10.26 12.37
C ALA A 228 11.16 9.21 12.97
N ALA A 229 11.47 7.92 12.80
CA ALA A 229 10.67 6.83 13.35
C ALA A 229 10.69 6.77 14.88
N TRP A 230 11.79 7.16 15.52
CA TRP A 230 11.90 7.18 16.98
C TRP A 230 11.35 8.45 17.63
N SER A 231 11.16 9.51 16.84
CA SER A 231 10.61 10.78 17.35
C SER A 231 9.14 10.63 17.74
N PRO A 232 8.78 10.82 19.02
CA PRO A 232 7.37 10.80 19.45
C PRO A 232 6.53 11.86 18.72
N LEU A 233 7.09 13.05 18.49
CA LEU A 233 6.41 14.14 17.80
C LEU A 233 6.08 13.78 16.34
N ILE A 234 7.03 13.20 15.61
CA ILE A 234 6.80 12.83 14.19
C ILE A 234 5.78 11.69 14.10
N ARG A 235 5.89 10.69 14.98
CA ARG A 235 4.90 9.60 15.06
C ARG A 235 3.50 10.12 15.35
N GLN A 236 3.37 11.05 16.32
CA GLN A 236 2.08 11.65 16.65
C GLN A 236 1.51 12.42 15.46
N ASN A 237 2.32 13.25 14.78
CA ASN A 237 1.88 13.99 13.61
C ASN A 237 1.39 13.07 12.47
N ILE A 238 2.04 11.93 12.26
CA ILE A 238 1.60 10.94 11.25
C ILE A 238 0.30 10.26 11.68
N ALA A 239 0.17 9.90 12.96
CA ALA A 239 -1.06 9.32 13.51
C ALA A 239 -2.23 10.30 13.39
N ASP A 240 -2.04 11.55 13.80
CA ASP A 240 -3.07 12.60 13.71
C ASP A 240 -3.48 12.83 12.24
N TRP A 241 -2.52 12.86 11.31
CA TRP A 241 -2.83 12.96 9.89
C TRP A 241 -3.62 11.75 9.38
N TYR A 242 -3.27 10.54 9.82
CA TYR A 242 -4.02 9.33 9.45
C TYR A 242 -5.47 9.41 9.95
N ASP A 243 -5.66 9.74 11.23
CA ASP A 243 -6.97 9.79 11.87
C ASP A 243 -7.86 10.88 11.27
N THR A 244 -7.31 12.06 11.00
CA THR A 244 -8.10 13.21 10.53
C THR A 244 -8.30 13.26 9.02
N VAL A 245 -7.31 12.82 8.23
CA VAL A 245 -7.31 12.98 6.76
C VAL A 245 -7.49 11.64 6.05
N ALA A 246 -6.69 10.63 6.39
CA ALA A 246 -6.66 9.39 5.62
C ALA A 246 -7.87 8.50 5.91
N SER A 247 -8.19 8.28 7.18
CA SER A 247 -9.28 7.41 7.62
C SER A 247 -10.64 7.93 7.18
N THR A 248 -10.83 9.26 7.17
CA THR A 248 -12.10 9.93 6.81
C THR A 248 -12.38 9.93 5.30
N ARG A 249 -11.52 9.32 4.49
CA ARG A 249 -11.64 9.22 3.03
C ARG A 249 -11.76 7.78 2.53
N LEU A 250 -11.41 6.81 3.37
CA LEU A 250 -11.65 5.40 3.15
C LEU A 250 -13.14 5.09 3.40
N HIS A 251 -13.79 4.43 2.45
CA HIS A 251 -15.21 4.06 2.49
C HIS A 251 -15.40 2.59 2.14
#